data_AF-U1N0Z7-F1
#
_entry.id   AF-U1N0Z7-F1
#
_cell.length_a   1.000
_cell.length_b   1.000
_cell.length_c   1.000
_cell.angle_alpha   90.00
_cell.angle_beta   90.00
_cell.angle_gamma   90.00
#
_symmetry.space_group_name_H-M   'P 1'
#
loop_
_entity.id
_entity.type
_entity.pdbx_description
1 polymer ?
#
loop_
_entity_poly.entity_id
_entity_poly.type
_entity_poly.pdbx_seq_one_letter_code
_entity_poly.pdbx_strand_id
1 'polypeptide(L)'
;MRVPGDAPSRCPICDDAYDSVSAHDAGLMVNLIENDRYQRVCFDPVQADTGDALVYFYHHTHHETNTIAKTNTHSGTADAECD
;
A
#
# COMPACT_ATOMS: atom_id res chain seq x y z
N MET A 1 -8.13 1.42 13.08
CA MET A 1 -6.80 1.93 12.66
C MET A 1 -5.78 1.73 13.77
N ARG A 2 -4.65 1.08 13.47
CA ARG A 2 -3.49 0.93 14.38
C ARG A 2 -2.18 1.18 13.64
N VAL A 3 -1.12 1.54 14.37
CA VAL A 3 0.26 1.57 13.85
C VAL A 3 0.94 0.23 14.22
N PRO A 4 1.37 -0.59 13.25
CA PRO A 4 2.06 -1.86 13.52
C PRO A 4 3.44 -1.63 14.14
N GLY A 5 3.78 -2.37 15.20
CA GLY A 5 5.08 -2.28 15.88
C GLY A 5 6.20 -3.09 15.22
N ASP A 6 5.84 -3.96 14.29
CA ASP A 6 6.68 -4.92 13.58
C ASP A 6 6.79 -4.60 12.08
N ALA A 7 6.53 -3.35 11.71
CA ALA A 7 6.53 -2.92 10.32
C ALA A 7 7.92 -3.08 9.67
N PRO A 8 7.99 -3.61 8.43
CA PRO A 8 9.25 -3.81 7.73
C PRO A 8 9.92 -2.47 7.39
N SER A 9 11.24 -2.40 7.22
CA SER A 9 11.91 -1.13 6.91
C SER A 9 11.71 -0.61 5.47
N ARG A 10 11.08 -1.40 4.59
CA ARG A 10 10.75 -1.07 3.19
C ARG A 10 9.32 -1.48 2.87
N CYS A 11 8.70 -0.78 1.93
CA CYS A 11 7.34 -1.09 1.51
C CYS A 11 7.33 -2.44 0.78
N PRO A 12 6.57 -3.45 1.23
CA PRO A 12 6.56 -4.76 0.59
C PRO A 12 5.93 -4.76 -0.81
N ILE A 13 5.20 -3.70 -1.17
CA ILE A 13 4.52 -3.57 -2.47
C ILE A 13 5.44 -3.01 -3.55
N CYS A 14 6.26 -2.02 -3.24
CA CYS A 14 7.08 -1.31 -4.23
C CYS A 14 8.57 -1.27 -3.89
N ASP A 15 8.97 -1.86 -2.76
CA ASP A 15 10.33 -1.88 -2.21
C ASP A 15 10.94 -0.50 -1.88
N ASP A 16 10.20 0.59 -2.06
CA ASP A 16 10.63 1.94 -1.69
C ASP A 16 10.59 2.17 -0.16
N ALA A 17 11.35 3.18 0.29
CA ALA A 17 11.20 3.73 1.63
C ALA A 17 9.80 4.36 1.81
N TYR A 18 9.34 4.40 3.06
CA TYR A 18 8.06 4.99 3.41
C TYR A 18 8.17 5.68 4.79
N ASP A 19 7.40 6.74 5.00
CA ASP A 19 7.45 7.57 6.21
C ASP A 19 6.57 7.01 7.34
N SER A 20 5.43 6.38 6.99
CA SER A 20 4.54 5.79 7.98
C SER A 20 3.68 4.65 7.44
N VAL A 21 3.30 3.73 8.33
CA VAL A 21 2.38 2.62 8.06
C VAL A 21 1.19 2.62 9.03
N SER A 22 0.02 2.22 8.52
CA SER A 22 -1.16 1.95 9.34
C SER A 22 -1.91 0.71 8.85
N ALA A 23 -2.58 0.01 9.78
CA ALA A 23 -3.42 -1.14 9.49
C ALA A 23 -4.90 -0.85 9.82
N HIS A 24 -5.79 -1.33 8.97
CA HIS A 24 -7.24 -1.12 9.07
C HIS A 24 -8.01 -2.42 8.83
N ASP A 25 -9.14 -2.55 9.51
CA ASP A 25 -10.03 -3.71 9.58
C ASP A 25 -11.49 -3.34 9.23
N ALA A 26 -11.73 -2.11 8.77
CA ALA A 26 -13.04 -1.56 8.43
C ALA A 26 -12.98 -0.71 7.15
N GLY A 27 -14.10 -0.10 6.77
CA GLY A 27 -14.20 0.75 5.57
C GLY A 27 -13.22 1.93 5.56
N LEU A 28 -12.77 2.31 4.36
CA LEU A 28 -11.66 3.23 4.13
C LEU A 28 -12.06 4.33 3.16
N MET A 29 -11.62 5.57 3.41
CA MET A 29 -11.73 6.68 2.47
C MET A 29 -10.35 7.32 2.32
N VAL A 30 -9.88 7.41 1.08
CA VAL A 30 -8.57 7.95 0.74
C VAL A 30 -8.76 9.08 -0.25
N ASN A 31 -8.26 10.27 0.10
CA ASN A 31 -8.17 11.40 -0.82
C ASN A 31 -6.70 11.81 -0.94
N LEU A 32 -6.15 11.73 -2.15
CA LEU A 32 -4.76 12.10 -2.47
C LEU A 32 -4.64 13.43 -3.22
N ILE A 33 -5.77 14.08 -3.52
CA ILE A 33 -5.78 15.37 -4.21
C ILE A 33 -5.37 16.43 -3.18
N GLU A 34 -4.29 17.16 -3.49
CA GLU A 34 -3.71 18.25 -2.66
C GLU A 34 -3.07 17.79 -1.34
N ASN A 35 -2.28 16.71 -1.35
CA ASN A 35 -1.45 16.35 -0.20
C ASN A 35 0.00 16.84 -0.38
N ASP A 36 0.38 17.87 0.37
CA ASP A 36 1.73 18.47 0.31
C ASP A 36 2.85 17.55 0.84
N ARG A 37 2.48 16.52 1.62
CA ARG A 37 3.44 15.65 2.31
C ARG A 37 3.61 14.30 1.61
N TYR A 38 2.54 13.71 1.12
CA TYR A 38 2.50 12.34 0.61
C TYR A 38 2.10 12.29 -0.86
N GLN A 39 2.97 11.74 -1.69
CA GLN A 39 2.78 11.64 -3.14
C GLN A 39 2.01 10.39 -3.55
N ARG A 40 2.16 9.30 -2.78
CA ARG A 40 1.66 7.97 -3.14
C ARG A 40 1.36 7.19 -1.87
N VAL A 41 0.30 6.37 -1.92
CA VAL A 41 0.00 5.38 -0.90
C VAL A 41 -0.13 4.01 -1.56
N CYS A 42 0.60 3.01 -1.06
CA CYS A 42 0.46 1.61 -1.49
C CYS A 42 -0.41 0.85 -0.50
N PHE A 43 -1.24 -0.07 -1.02
CA PHE A 43 -2.18 -0.87 -0.24
C PHE A 43 -1.79 -2.35 -0.32
N ASP A 44 -1.84 -3.03 0.82
CA ASP A 44 -1.57 -4.46 0.92
C ASP A 44 -2.67 -5.16 1.73
N PRO A 45 -3.63 -5.82 1.07
CA PRO A 45 -4.65 -6.61 1.74
C PRO A 45 -4.07 -7.95 2.20
N VAL A 46 -4.21 -8.24 3.50
CA VAL A 46 -3.73 -9.49 4.10
C VAL A 46 -4.81 -10.13 4.96
N GLN A 47 -4.61 -11.41 5.27
CA GLN A 47 -5.33 -12.08 6.34
C GLN A 47 -4.40 -12.27 7.53
N ALA A 48 -4.80 -11.77 8.70
CA ALA A 48 -4.05 -11.95 9.93
C ALA A 48 -4.13 -13.41 10.40
N ASP A 49 -3.18 -13.84 11.24
CA ASP A 49 -3.20 -15.17 11.86
C ASP A 49 -4.46 -15.42 12.72
N THR A 50 -5.11 -14.35 13.17
CA THR A 50 -6.40 -14.39 13.89
C THR A 50 -7.59 -14.70 12.97
N GLY A 51 -7.39 -14.67 11.65
CA GLY A 51 -8.42 -14.84 10.62
C GLY A 51 -9.02 -13.53 10.12
N ASP A 52 -8.70 -12.40 10.74
CA ASP A 52 -9.23 -11.08 10.38
C ASP A 52 -8.66 -10.57 9.05
N ALA A 53 -9.52 -9.96 8.23
CA ALA A 53 -9.09 -9.26 7.02
C ALA A 53 -8.52 -7.88 7.40
N LEU A 54 -7.26 -7.63 7.02
CA LEU A 54 -6.57 -6.37 7.27
C LEU A 54 -6.09 -5.74 5.96
N VAL A 55 -5.95 -4.42 5.95
CA VAL A 55 -5.29 -3.69 4.86
C VAL A 55 -4.21 -2.79 5.45
N TYR A 56 -2.97 -2.96 4.97
CA TYR A 56 -1.84 -2.09 5.29
C TYR A 56 -1.71 -0.93 4.30
N PHE A 57 -1.36 0.24 4.81
CA PHE A 57 -1.22 1.48 4.06
C PHE A 57 0.20 2.01 4.25
N TYR A 58 0.98 2.06 3.16
CA TYR A 58 2.34 2.57 3.15
C TYR A 58 2.37 3.95 2.50
N HIS A 59 2.68 5.00 3.27
CA HIS A 59 2.68 6.39 2.81
C HIS A 59 4.08 6.82 2.35
N HIS A 60 4.20 7.16 1.08
CA HIS A 60 5.45 7.63 0.50
C HIS A 60 5.43 9.16 0.41
N THR A 61 6.48 9.79 0.93
CA THR A 61 6.69 11.22 0.74
C THR A 61 7.11 11.53 -0.69
N HIS A 62 6.93 12.78 -1.12
CA HIS A 62 7.43 13.26 -2.41
C HIS A 62 8.93 13.00 -2.63
N HIS A 63 9.72 13.02 -1.56
CA HIS A 63 11.15 12.76 -1.61
C HIS A 63 11.47 11.29 -1.93
N GLU A 64 10.73 10.34 -1.36
CA GLU A 64 10.97 8.90 -1.50
C GLU A 64 10.54 8.36 -2.87
N THR A 65 9.51 8.95 -3.49
CA THR A 65 8.98 8.51 -4.79
C THR A 65 9.83 8.87 -6.01
N ASN A 66 10.84 9.74 -5.85
CA ASN A 66 11.74 10.11 -6.95
C ASN A 66 12.85 9.08 -7.23
N THR A 67 12.94 8.02 -6.43
CA THR A 67 14.13 7.17 -6.42
C THR A 67 14.11 6.07 -7.48
N ILE A 68 12.98 5.42 -7.81
CA ILE A 68 12.97 4.32 -8.80
C ILE A 68 11.63 4.24 -9.57
N ALA A 69 11.50 5.03 -10.64
CA ALA A 69 10.52 4.74 -11.69
C ALA A 69 10.99 3.52 -12.51
N LYS A 70 10.79 2.29 -12.00
CA LYS A 70 10.94 1.07 -12.81
C LYS A 70 9.83 0.04 -12.53
N THR A 71 8.88 0.03 -13.47
CA THR A 71 8.22 -1.15 -14.03
C THR A 71 7.22 -1.90 -13.14
N ASN A 72 5.99 -1.39 -13.06
CA ASN A 72 4.81 -2.26 -12.92
C ASN A 72 4.17 -2.46 -14.29
N THR A 73 4.72 -3.40 -15.07
CA THR A 73 4.01 -3.95 -16.23
C THR A 73 2.99 -4.97 -15.71
N HIS A 74 1.72 -4.57 -15.68
CA HIS A 74 0.60 -5.50 -15.52
C HIS A 74 0.57 -6.42 -16.75
N SER A 75 1.12 -7.65 -16.64
CA SER A 75 0.77 -8.73 -17.56
C SER A 75 -0.60 -9.26 -17.16
N GLY A 76 -1.65 -8.58 -17.66
CA GLY A 76 -2.98 -9.14 -17.66
C GLY A 76 -3.03 -10.32 -18.63
N THR A 77 -3.25 -11.53 -18.12
CA THR A 77 -3.84 -12.61 -18.91
C THR A 77 -5.34 -12.57 -18.67
N ALA A 78 -6.06 -12.47 -19.78
CA ALA A 78 -7.48 -12.22 -19.91
C ALA A 78 -8.37 -13.16 -19.08
N ASP A 79 -9.50 -12.57 -18.69
CA ASP A 79 -10.64 -13.19 -18.01
C ASP A 79 -11.09 -14.47 -18.72
N ALA A 80 -11.12 -15.58 -17.96
CA ALA A 80 -11.92 -16.74 -18.31
C ALA A 80 -13.36 -16.48 -17.84
N GLU A 81 -14.20 -16.13 -18.81
CA GLU A 81 -15.65 -16.06 -18.79
C GLU A 81 -16.26 -17.20 -17.96
N CYS A 82 -17.01 -16.85 -16.91
CA CYS A 82 -17.90 -17.77 -16.20
C CYS A 82 -19.34 -17.43 -16.64
N ASP A 83 -19.82 -18.22 -17.61
CA ASP A 83 -21.19 -18.49 -18.10
C ASP A 83 -22.27 -17.38 -18.01
#